data_AF-A0A2A9NQC6-F1
#
_entry.id   AF-A0A2A9NQC6-F1
#
_cell.length_a   1.000
_cell.length_b   1.000
_cell.length_c   1.000
_cell.angle_alpha   90.00
_cell.angle_beta   90.00
_cell.angle_gamma   90.00
#
_symmetry.space_group_name_H-M   'P 1'
#
loop_
_entity.id
_entity.type
_entity.pdbx_description
1 polymer ?
#
loop_
_entity_poly.entity_id
_entity_poly.type
_entity_poly.pdbx_seq_one_letter_code
_entity_poly.pdbx_strand_id
1 'polypeptide(L)'
;MDLVRSPLFSSCILPLNCIQDTTQASQTRCFISYFDLSTNFPWRDPRPEQIERRRALLDDKLIFDLLLSSGGVKRPDALYPPTDVPSLRQLLDAIESSSYDALKKECLVYYLLKWHQDGREERFQIEHCIPPHFAALSDAYWLLDTGTNVPRAISILSDARLNKDYPSKILKAISLLPNHSTLLVKYVRTAKPTLTEVNDLETYVTALAESSLSEAWGFQRTFGEANTNRSRLFKKLLEWCVTREWSSR
;
A
#
# COMPACT_ATOMS: atom_id res chain seq x y z
N MET A 1 32.24 -38.50 48.81
CA MET A 1 32.37 -37.48 47.75
C MET A 1 32.57 -38.20 46.42
N ASP A 2 31.67 -39.13 46.09
CA ASP A 2 30.36 -38.89 45.45
C ASP A 2 30.53 -38.69 43.93
N LEU A 3 30.20 -39.74 43.15
CA LEU A 3 29.02 -39.83 42.25
C LEU A 3 29.25 -39.06 40.93
N VAL A 4 28.95 -39.49 39.70
CA VAL A 4 28.40 -40.71 39.05
C VAL A 4 28.35 -40.39 37.53
N ARG A 5 28.52 -41.42 36.66
CA ARG A 5 28.02 -41.64 35.25
C ARG A 5 28.03 -40.46 34.24
N SER A 6 28.71 -40.54 33.09
CA SER A 6 28.32 -41.20 31.80
C SER A 6 27.05 -40.62 31.11
N PRO A 7 26.82 -40.85 29.80
CA PRO A 7 26.90 -39.88 28.70
C PRO A 7 25.51 -39.64 28.04
N LEU A 8 25.43 -38.95 26.90
CA LEU A 8 24.59 -39.26 25.72
C LEU A 8 24.37 -38.00 24.85
N PHE A 9 25.25 -37.80 23.87
CA PHE A 9 24.82 -37.24 22.59
C PHE A 9 24.07 -38.36 21.87
N SER A 10 22.75 -38.23 21.79
CA SER A 10 21.88 -39.14 21.04
C SER A 10 21.21 -38.38 19.91
N SER A 11 21.24 -39.06 18.77
CA SER A 11 20.78 -38.74 17.42
C SER A 11 19.29 -38.43 17.26
N CYS A 12 18.97 -37.58 16.30
CA CYS A 12 17.88 -37.76 15.34
C CYS A 12 18.48 -37.44 13.95
N ILE A 13 19.12 -38.41 13.30
CA ILE A 13 18.56 -39.17 12.16
C ILE A 13 17.81 -38.26 11.17
N LEU A 14 18.56 -37.70 10.23
CA LEU A 14 18.03 -37.27 8.93
C LEU A 14 17.88 -38.54 8.07
N PRO A 15 16.69 -38.85 7.51
CA PRO A 15 16.63 -39.76 6.39
C PRO A 15 17.08 -39.03 5.12
N LEU A 16 18.31 -39.32 4.69
CA LEU A 16 18.71 -39.26 3.29
C LEU A 16 17.86 -40.29 2.52
N ASN A 17 16.87 -39.83 1.77
CA ASN A 17 16.46 -40.41 0.48
C ASN A 17 15.33 -39.57 -0.14
N CYS A 18 15.69 -38.70 -1.08
CA CYS A 18 14.92 -38.40 -2.29
C CYS A 18 15.81 -37.57 -3.22
N ILE A 19 16.68 -38.26 -3.96
CA ILE A 19 17.13 -37.79 -5.27
C ILE A 19 16.38 -38.67 -6.28
N GLN A 20 15.69 -37.98 -7.21
CA GLN A 20 14.72 -38.42 -8.25
C GLN A 20 13.29 -38.01 -7.84
N ASP A 21 12.58 -37.11 -8.51
CA ASP A 21 12.63 -36.69 -9.91
C ASP A 21 12.28 -35.21 -10.08
N THR A 22 12.95 -34.58 -11.04
CA THR A 22 12.69 -33.24 -11.53
C THR A 22 11.31 -33.21 -12.20
N THR A 23 10.28 -32.97 -11.41
CA THR A 23 8.95 -32.60 -11.91
C THR A 23 8.47 -31.44 -11.06
N GLN A 24 8.42 -30.25 -11.64
CA GLN A 24 7.82 -29.06 -11.05
C GLN A 24 6.32 -29.29 -10.88
N ALA A 25 5.94 -30.06 -9.85
CA ALA A 25 4.58 -30.10 -9.37
C ALA A 25 4.33 -28.77 -8.65
N SER A 26 3.45 -27.94 -9.22
CA SER A 26 2.98 -26.70 -8.64
C SER A 26 2.43 -26.98 -7.24
N GLN A 27 3.22 -26.72 -6.19
CA GLN A 27 2.69 -26.64 -4.83
C GLN A 27 1.71 -25.47 -4.80
N THR A 28 0.41 -25.76 -4.89
CA THR A 28 -0.63 -24.77 -4.64
C THR A 28 -0.42 -24.24 -3.23
N ARG A 29 -0.10 -22.96 -3.11
CA ARG A 29 0.23 -22.37 -1.81
C ARG A 29 -1.06 -22.24 -1.01
N CYS A 30 -1.13 -22.91 0.13
CA CYS A 30 -2.30 -22.87 0.99
C CYS A 30 -2.27 -21.60 1.86
N PHE A 31 -2.54 -20.42 1.28
CA PHE A 31 -2.49 -19.16 2.02
C PHE A 31 -3.51 -19.07 3.17
N ILE A 32 -4.63 -19.80 3.05
CA ILE A 32 -5.72 -19.76 4.03
C ILE A 32 -5.27 -20.17 5.44
N SER A 33 -4.21 -20.98 5.58
CA SER A 33 -3.71 -21.43 6.90
C SER A 33 -3.09 -20.32 7.74
N TYR A 34 -2.73 -19.17 7.13
CA TYR A 34 -2.19 -18.02 7.85
C TYR A 34 -3.28 -17.14 8.48
N PHE A 35 -4.54 -17.36 8.11
CA PHE A 35 -5.67 -16.57 8.59
C PHE A 35 -6.37 -17.26 9.75
N ASP A 36 -6.74 -16.48 10.76
CA ASP A 36 -7.62 -16.98 11.82
C ASP A 36 -9.07 -17.02 11.30
N LEU A 37 -9.58 -18.23 11.08
CA LEU A 37 -10.93 -18.48 10.57
C LEU A 37 -11.98 -18.60 11.68
N SER A 38 -11.58 -18.39 12.94
CA SER A 38 -12.44 -18.58 14.11
C SER A 38 -13.16 -17.28 14.51
N THR A 39 -13.35 -17.05 15.81
CA THR A 39 -13.95 -15.85 16.39
C THR A 39 -13.13 -14.57 16.17
N ASN A 40 -11.87 -14.69 15.75
CA ASN A 40 -10.99 -13.53 15.53
C ASN A 40 -10.77 -13.23 14.02
N PHE A 41 -11.78 -13.50 13.19
CA PHE A 41 -11.75 -13.14 11.77
C PHE A 41 -11.58 -11.62 11.61
N PRO A 42 -10.58 -11.14 10.85
CA PRO A 42 -10.17 -9.75 10.94
C PRO A 42 -11.12 -8.80 10.21
N TRP A 43 -11.94 -9.24 9.26
CA TRP A 43 -12.87 -8.34 8.55
C TRP A 43 -14.29 -8.37 9.13
N ARG A 44 -14.42 -8.57 10.44
CA ARG A 44 -15.70 -8.38 11.13
C ARG A 44 -16.06 -6.91 11.22
N ASP A 45 -17.35 -6.64 11.44
CA ASP A 45 -17.83 -5.29 11.68
C ASP A 45 -17.04 -4.60 12.81
N PRO A 46 -16.69 -3.31 12.65
CA PRO A 46 -17.13 -2.38 11.60
C PRO A 46 -16.19 -2.29 10.37
N ARG A 47 -15.23 -3.21 10.22
CA ARG A 47 -14.11 -3.02 9.27
C ARG A 47 -14.54 -2.99 7.79
N PRO A 48 -15.45 -3.85 7.30
CA PRO A 48 -15.89 -3.77 5.91
C PRO A 48 -16.46 -2.39 5.57
N GLU A 49 -17.32 -1.86 6.43
CA GLU A 49 -17.91 -0.53 6.24
C GLU A 49 -16.85 0.60 6.25
N GLN A 50 -15.86 0.51 7.14
CA GLN A 50 -14.75 1.48 7.15
C GLN A 50 -13.94 1.44 5.86
N ILE A 51 -13.69 0.25 5.31
CA ILE A 51 -12.98 0.06 4.04
C ILE A 51 -13.81 0.67 2.89
N GLU A 52 -15.13 0.44 2.85
CA GLU A 52 -16.02 1.04 1.84
C GLU A 52 -16.05 2.57 1.92
N ARG A 53 -16.21 3.13 3.12
CA ARG A 53 -16.17 4.58 3.32
C ARG A 53 -14.84 5.17 2.85
N ARG A 54 -13.73 4.48 3.15
CA ARG A 54 -12.40 4.91 2.74
C ARG A 54 -12.20 4.79 1.23
N ARG A 55 -12.76 3.76 0.59
CA ARG A 55 -12.79 3.60 -0.87
C ARG A 55 -13.52 4.77 -1.54
N ALA A 56 -14.70 5.15 -1.04
CA ALA A 56 -15.46 6.30 -1.56
C ALA A 56 -14.65 7.62 -1.48
N LEU A 57 -13.93 7.83 -0.37
CA LEU A 57 -13.05 9.01 -0.22
C LEU A 57 -11.85 9.01 -1.18
N LEU A 58 -11.43 7.83 -1.65
CA LEU A 58 -10.34 7.62 -2.59
C LEU A 58 -10.85 7.42 -4.02
N ASP A 59 -11.91 8.14 -4.42
CA ASP A 59 -12.49 8.10 -5.77
C ASP A 59 -12.88 6.66 -6.19
N ASP A 60 -13.63 6.00 -5.31
CA ASP A 60 -14.20 4.66 -5.46
C ASP A 60 -13.19 3.52 -5.74
N LYS A 61 -11.89 3.77 -5.52
CA LYS A 61 -10.84 2.74 -5.66
C LYS A 61 -9.72 2.94 -4.65
N LEU A 62 -9.49 1.90 -3.86
CA LEU A 62 -8.30 1.75 -3.02
C LEU A 62 -7.07 1.39 -3.86
N ILE A 63 -5.88 1.59 -3.31
CA ILE A 63 -4.65 1.13 -3.94
C ILE A 63 -4.68 -0.39 -4.07
N PHE A 64 -5.19 -1.11 -3.07
CA PHE A 64 -5.34 -2.55 -3.13
C PHE A 64 -6.25 -3.01 -4.30
N ASP A 65 -7.33 -2.27 -4.61
CA ASP A 65 -8.17 -2.56 -5.77
C ASP A 65 -7.38 -2.40 -7.09
N LEU A 66 -6.48 -1.41 -7.15
CA LEU A 66 -5.59 -1.20 -8.31
C LEU A 66 -4.54 -2.31 -8.44
N LEU A 67 -3.99 -2.78 -7.32
CA LEU A 67 -3.05 -3.90 -7.30
C LEU A 67 -3.72 -5.19 -7.78
N LEU A 68 -4.91 -5.50 -7.27
CA LEU A 68 -5.69 -6.66 -7.72
C LEU A 68 -6.02 -6.56 -9.21
N SER A 69 -6.49 -5.39 -9.67
CA SER A 69 -6.78 -5.15 -11.10
C SER A 69 -5.56 -5.36 -11.98
N SER A 70 -4.39 -4.87 -11.54
CA SER A 70 -3.13 -4.98 -12.27
C SER A 70 -2.59 -6.41 -12.35
N GLY A 71 -3.02 -7.28 -11.43
CA GLY A 71 -2.81 -8.74 -11.48
C GLY A 71 -3.86 -9.48 -12.33
N GLY A 72 -4.79 -8.78 -12.97
CA GLY A 72 -5.86 -9.37 -13.79
C GLY A 72 -7.08 -9.85 -13.00
N VAL A 73 -7.19 -9.53 -11.70
CA VAL A 73 -8.37 -9.85 -10.90
C VAL A 73 -9.53 -8.94 -11.33
N LYS A 74 -10.65 -9.56 -11.71
CA LYS A 74 -11.85 -8.85 -12.18
C LYS A 74 -12.73 -8.45 -10.99
N ARG A 75 -13.26 -7.21 -11.03
CA ARG A 75 -14.12 -6.62 -9.98
C ARG A 75 -13.52 -6.74 -8.57
N PRO A 76 -12.34 -6.14 -8.29
CA PRO A 76 -11.72 -6.21 -6.97
C PRO A 76 -12.60 -5.70 -5.83
N ASP A 77 -13.40 -4.67 -6.11
CA ASP A 77 -14.39 -4.06 -5.22
C ASP A 77 -15.48 -5.04 -4.74
N ALA A 78 -15.76 -6.09 -5.53
CA ALA A 78 -16.71 -7.14 -5.15
C ALA A 78 -16.06 -8.28 -4.34
N LEU A 79 -14.73 -8.39 -4.36
CA LEU A 79 -13.97 -9.45 -3.67
C LEU A 79 -13.34 -8.98 -2.36
N TYR A 80 -13.03 -7.69 -2.27
CA TYR A 80 -12.39 -7.07 -1.12
C TYR A 80 -13.23 -5.91 -0.60
N PRO A 81 -13.52 -5.85 0.72
CA PRO A 81 -13.04 -6.75 1.77
C PRO A 81 -13.86 -8.05 1.88
N PRO A 82 -13.23 -9.18 2.26
CA PRO A 82 -13.96 -10.42 2.49
C PRO A 82 -14.76 -10.33 3.79
N THR A 83 -16.07 -10.56 3.76
CA THR A 83 -16.96 -10.45 4.93
C THR A 83 -17.08 -11.74 5.74
N ASP A 84 -16.60 -12.85 5.19
CA ASP A 84 -16.66 -14.18 5.78
C ASP A 84 -15.54 -15.10 5.28
N VAL A 85 -15.48 -16.33 5.80
CA VAL A 85 -14.46 -17.31 5.40
C VAL A 85 -14.58 -17.73 3.93
N PRO A 86 -15.77 -18.00 3.37
CA PRO A 86 -15.93 -18.28 1.94
C PRO A 86 -15.43 -17.15 1.02
N SER A 87 -15.77 -15.90 1.31
CA SER A 87 -15.31 -14.74 0.53
C SER A 87 -13.80 -14.53 0.65
N LEU A 88 -13.20 -14.79 1.83
CA LEU A 88 -11.74 -14.79 1.96
C LEU A 88 -11.10 -15.85 1.06
N ARG A 89 -11.65 -17.07 1.01
CA ARG A 89 -11.13 -18.12 0.11
C ARG A 89 -11.22 -17.69 -1.35
N GLN A 90 -12.34 -17.11 -1.76
CA GLN A 90 -12.51 -16.60 -3.13
C GLN A 90 -11.48 -15.51 -3.47
N LEU A 91 -11.21 -14.59 -2.53
CA LEU A 91 -10.20 -13.56 -2.72
C LEU A 91 -8.78 -14.16 -2.83
N LEU A 92 -8.44 -15.13 -1.98
CA LEU A 92 -7.15 -15.82 -2.04
C LEU A 92 -6.99 -16.64 -3.33
N ASP A 93 -8.04 -17.33 -3.78
CA ASP A 93 -8.04 -18.07 -5.05
C ASP A 93 -7.89 -17.11 -6.25
N ALA A 94 -8.51 -15.93 -6.19
CA ALA A 94 -8.33 -14.89 -7.20
C ALA A 94 -6.90 -14.35 -7.22
N ILE A 95 -6.26 -14.19 -6.05
CA ILE A 95 -4.85 -13.80 -5.96
C ILE A 95 -3.95 -14.92 -6.51
N GLU A 96 -4.19 -16.18 -6.16
CA GLU A 96 -3.38 -17.31 -6.62
C GLU A 96 -3.49 -17.52 -8.14
N SER A 97 -4.68 -17.30 -8.71
CA SER A 97 -4.94 -17.39 -10.16
C SER A 97 -4.55 -16.12 -10.95
N SER A 98 -4.10 -15.06 -10.27
CA SER A 98 -3.68 -13.82 -10.92
C SER A 98 -2.43 -14.01 -11.81
N SER A 99 -2.23 -13.07 -12.74
CA SER A 99 -1.08 -13.06 -13.66
C SER A 99 0.25 -12.70 -13.00
N TYR A 100 0.24 -12.44 -11.69
CA TYR A 100 1.43 -12.08 -10.94
C TYR A 100 2.37 -13.26 -10.70
N ASP A 101 3.65 -12.91 -10.53
CA ASP A 101 4.65 -13.83 -10.00
C ASP A 101 4.39 -14.16 -8.52
N ALA A 102 5.09 -15.17 -8.03
CA ALA A 102 5.00 -15.66 -6.66
C ALA A 102 5.17 -14.55 -5.60
N LEU A 103 6.12 -13.64 -5.82
CA LEU A 103 6.47 -12.59 -4.87
C LEU A 103 5.36 -11.54 -4.76
N LYS A 104 4.80 -11.10 -5.88
CA LYS A 104 3.69 -10.14 -5.88
C LYS A 104 2.42 -10.74 -5.24
N LYS A 105 2.14 -12.03 -5.48
CA LYS A 105 1.05 -12.75 -4.80
C LYS A 105 1.26 -12.78 -3.28
N GLU A 106 2.47 -13.09 -2.83
CA GLU A 106 2.83 -13.04 -1.41
C GLU A 106 2.69 -11.63 -0.82
N CYS A 107 3.04 -10.57 -1.55
CA CYS A 107 2.84 -9.19 -1.09
C CYS A 107 1.35 -8.85 -0.90
N LEU A 108 0.46 -9.32 -1.77
CA LEU A 108 -0.99 -9.15 -1.61
C LEU A 108 -1.51 -9.90 -0.39
N VAL A 109 -1.02 -11.11 -0.13
CA VAL A 109 -1.39 -11.88 1.06
C VAL A 109 -0.83 -11.23 2.33
N TYR A 110 0.42 -10.76 2.30
CA TYR A 110 1.04 -9.99 3.38
C TYR A 110 0.18 -8.76 3.74
N TYR A 111 -0.27 -8.00 2.74
CA TYR A 111 -1.19 -6.88 2.92
C TYR A 111 -2.48 -7.29 3.63
N LEU A 112 -3.07 -8.43 3.25
CA LEU A 112 -4.28 -8.94 3.90
C LEU A 112 -4.02 -9.36 5.35
N LEU A 113 -2.88 -9.99 5.64
CA LEU A 113 -2.51 -10.41 6.98
C LEU A 113 -2.36 -9.24 7.96
N LYS A 114 -1.98 -8.05 7.48
CA LYS A 114 -1.91 -6.84 8.30
C LYS A 114 -3.23 -6.48 8.99
N TRP A 115 -4.37 -6.92 8.45
CA TRP A 115 -5.65 -6.71 9.10
C TRP A 115 -5.77 -7.44 10.44
N HIS A 116 -4.99 -8.49 10.71
CA HIS A 116 -4.96 -9.10 12.05
C HIS A 116 -4.36 -8.18 13.12
N GLN A 117 -3.43 -7.28 12.76
CA GLN A 117 -2.75 -6.36 13.67
C GLN A 117 -2.07 -7.05 14.87
N ASP A 118 -1.60 -8.28 14.67
CA ASP A 118 -0.95 -9.11 15.71
C ASP A 118 0.50 -9.51 15.34
N GLY A 119 1.04 -8.96 14.25
CA GLY A 119 2.42 -9.18 13.80
C GLY A 119 2.63 -10.47 13.00
N ARG A 120 1.58 -11.25 12.72
CA ARG A 120 1.72 -12.50 11.94
C ARG A 120 2.25 -12.27 10.52
N GLU A 121 2.06 -11.08 9.97
CA GLU A 121 2.60 -10.71 8.67
C GLU A 121 4.14 -10.75 8.65
N GLU A 122 4.81 -10.47 9.78
CA GLU A 122 6.26 -10.51 9.88
C GLU A 122 6.78 -11.94 9.77
N ARG A 123 6.09 -12.89 10.42
CA ARG A 123 6.39 -14.31 10.30
C ARG A 123 6.18 -14.78 8.86
N PHE A 124 5.07 -14.38 8.22
CA PHE A 124 4.81 -14.68 6.82
C PHE A 124 5.90 -14.14 5.90
N GLN A 125 6.36 -12.91 6.12
CA GLN A 125 7.45 -12.31 5.38
C GLN A 125 8.74 -13.15 5.46
N ILE A 126 9.09 -13.65 6.66
CA ILE A 126 10.30 -14.46 6.84
C ILE A 126 10.15 -15.82 6.15
N GLU A 127 9.02 -16.50 6.36
CA GLU A 127 8.76 -17.84 5.78
C GLU A 127 8.73 -17.82 4.25
N HIS A 128 8.21 -16.74 3.66
CA HIS A 128 8.13 -16.54 2.22
C HIS A 128 9.30 -15.74 1.64
N CYS A 129 10.30 -15.39 2.45
CA CYS A 129 11.47 -14.61 2.04
C CYS A 129 11.11 -13.30 1.30
N ILE A 130 10.03 -12.62 1.70
CA ILE A 130 9.61 -11.36 1.08
C ILE A 130 10.67 -10.29 1.38
N PRO A 131 11.35 -9.73 0.36
CA PRO A 131 12.39 -8.75 0.60
C PRO A 131 11.84 -7.52 1.34
N PRO A 132 12.61 -6.90 2.26
CA PRO A 132 12.11 -5.81 3.11
C PRO A 132 11.49 -4.64 2.37
N HIS A 133 11.97 -4.32 1.16
CA HIS A 133 11.44 -3.23 0.36
C HIS A 133 10.05 -3.52 -0.22
N PHE A 134 9.74 -4.78 -0.56
CA PHE A 134 8.39 -5.19 -1.00
C PHE A 134 7.39 -5.21 0.16
N ALA A 135 7.82 -5.68 1.34
CA ALA A 135 7.01 -5.61 2.56
C ALA A 135 6.74 -4.14 2.94
N ALA A 136 7.76 -3.29 2.94
CA ALA A 136 7.62 -1.86 3.23
C ALA A 136 6.69 -1.14 2.24
N LEU A 137 6.74 -1.48 0.95
CA LEU A 137 5.79 -0.95 -0.02
C LEU A 137 4.34 -1.38 0.29
N SER A 138 4.15 -2.65 0.64
CA SER A 138 2.85 -3.19 1.04
C SER A 138 2.33 -2.52 2.32
N ASP A 139 3.21 -2.25 3.30
CA ASP A 139 2.89 -1.48 4.51
C ASP A 139 2.43 -0.07 4.17
N ALA A 140 3.15 0.62 3.29
CA ALA A 140 2.81 1.98 2.90
C ALA A 140 1.43 2.03 2.23
N TYR A 141 1.14 1.11 1.30
CA TYR A 141 -0.17 1.01 0.67
C TYR A 141 -1.27 0.70 1.67
N TRP A 142 -1.04 -0.22 2.61
CA TRP A 142 -2.01 -0.53 3.66
C TRP A 142 -2.31 0.68 4.55
N LEU A 143 -1.29 1.46 4.91
CA LEU A 143 -1.46 2.69 5.69
C LEU A 143 -2.24 3.77 4.95
N LEU A 144 -2.08 3.87 3.62
CA LEU A 144 -2.83 4.82 2.78
C LEU A 144 -4.29 4.42 2.63
N ASP A 145 -4.53 3.13 2.37
CA ASP A 145 -5.86 2.55 2.17
C ASP A 145 -6.65 2.45 3.47
N THR A 146 -6.00 2.35 4.64
CA THR A 146 -6.69 2.43 5.94
C THR A 146 -6.81 3.87 6.46
N GLY A 147 -5.93 4.78 6.03
CA GLY A 147 -5.87 6.16 6.51
C GLY A 147 -5.33 6.32 7.94
N THR A 148 -4.83 5.26 8.57
CA THR A 148 -4.45 5.25 10.00
C THR A 148 -3.16 6.02 10.31
N ASN A 149 -2.13 5.90 9.46
CA ASN A 149 -0.87 6.63 9.62
C ASN A 149 -0.25 6.98 8.27
N VAL A 150 -0.96 7.84 7.54
CA VAL A 150 -0.52 8.36 6.24
C VAL A 150 0.87 9.03 6.31
N PRO A 151 1.24 9.83 7.33
CA PRO A 151 2.60 10.38 7.44
C PRO A 151 3.70 9.31 7.45
N ARG A 152 3.49 8.18 8.16
CA ARG A 152 4.42 7.04 8.13
C ARG A 152 4.49 6.42 6.75
N ALA A 153 3.36 6.25 6.06
CA ALA A 153 3.35 5.76 4.68
C ALA A 153 4.21 6.65 3.76
N ILE A 154 4.07 7.97 3.84
CA ILE A 154 4.87 8.91 3.05
C ILE A 154 6.35 8.86 3.41
N SER A 155 6.68 8.63 4.69
CA SER A 155 8.07 8.41 5.11
C SER A 155 8.66 7.17 4.45
N ILE A 156 7.90 6.07 4.38
CA ILE A 156 8.33 4.84 3.70
C ILE A 156 8.51 5.09 2.19
N LEU A 157 7.50 5.69 1.55
CA LEU A 157 7.52 6.03 0.12
C LEU A 157 8.55 7.08 -0.26
N SER A 158 9.16 7.76 0.72
CA SER A 158 10.28 8.67 0.45
C SER A 158 11.59 7.93 0.14
N ASP A 159 11.68 6.63 0.42
CA ASP A 159 12.82 5.80 0.02
C ASP A 159 12.91 5.73 -1.51
N ALA A 160 14.06 6.10 -2.08
CA ALA A 160 14.29 6.13 -3.52
C ALA A 160 14.32 4.73 -4.16
N ARG A 161 14.49 3.66 -3.36
CA ARG A 161 14.57 2.28 -3.83
C ARG A 161 13.20 1.64 -4.07
N LEU A 162 12.13 2.25 -3.56
CA LEU A 162 10.77 1.75 -3.76
C LEU A 162 10.23 2.20 -5.10
N ASN A 163 9.58 1.29 -5.82
CA ASN A 163 8.77 1.68 -6.97
C ASN A 163 7.49 2.37 -6.45
N LYS A 164 7.18 3.54 -7.01
CA LYS A 164 6.13 4.44 -6.51
C LYS A 164 5.07 4.60 -7.57
N ASP A 165 4.34 3.53 -7.77
CA ASP A 165 3.17 3.53 -8.63
C ASP A 165 2.01 4.25 -7.92
N TYR A 166 1.09 4.81 -8.70
CA TYR A 166 -0.15 5.47 -8.25
C TYR A 166 0.00 6.84 -7.53
N PRO A 167 0.77 7.79 -8.09
CA PRO A 167 0.96 9.11 -7.47
C PRO A 167 -0.36 9.84 -7.20
N SER A 168 -1.35 9.75 -8.09
CA SER A 168 -2.66 10.38 -7.92
C SER A 168 -3.40 9.86 -6.68
N LYS A 169 -3.35 8.54 -6.43
CA LYS A 169 -3.97 7.95 -5.24
C LYS A 169 -3.24 8.34 -3.96
N ILE A 170 -1.91 8.41 -4.01
CA ILE A 170 -1.10 8.85 -2.87
C ILE A 170 -1.41 10.32 -2.54
N LEU A 171 -1.44 11.20 -3.54
CA LEU A 171 -1.79 12.61 -3.37
C LEU A 171 -3.22 12.78 -2.82
N LYS A 172 -4.17 12.03 -3.36
CA LYS A 172 -5.54 12.00 -2.83
C LYS A 172 -5.57 11.56 -1.37
N ALA A 173 -4.89 10.48 -1.01
CA ALA A 173 -4.83 10.00 0.37
C ALA A 173 -4.21 11.02 1.33
N ILE A 174 -3.19 11.78 0.89
CA ILE A 174 -2.62 12.90 1.64
C ILE A 174 -3.65 14.03 1.79
N SER A 175 -4.35 14.41 0.72
CA SER A 175 -5.32 15.53 0.71
C SER A 175 -6.48 15.35 1.69
N LEU A 176 -6.78 14.11 2.10
CA LEU A 176 -7.81 13.80 3.09
C LEU A 176 -7.39 14.13 4.52
N LEU A 177 -6.11 14.44 4.78
CA LEU A 177 -5.63 14.81 6.10
C LEU A 177 -5.87 16.29 6.42
N PRO A 178 -6.03 16.63 7.71
CA PRO A 178 -5.85 18.01 8.14
C PRO A 178 -4.39 18.43 7.89
N ASN A 179 -4.17 19.68 7.49
CA ASN A 179 -2.84 20.25 7.23
C ASN A 179 -2.00 19.44 6.21
N HIS A 180 -2.66 18.91 5.18
CA HIS A 180 -2.05 18.03 4.18
C HIS A 180 -0.92 18.67 3.37
N SER A 181 -0.91 19.99 3.20
CA SER A 181 0.02 20.69 2.30
C SER A 181 1.48 20.48 2.61
N THR A 182 1.88 20.52 3.89
CA THR A 182 3.28 20.27 4.29
C THR A 182 3.70 18.84 3.94
N LEU A 183 2.83 17.86 4.18
CA LEU A 183 3.12 16.45 3.87
C LEU A 183 3.14 16.19 2.37
N LEU A 184 2.26 16.84 1.62
CA LEU A 184 2.15 16.75 0.17
C LEU A 184 3.41 17.32 -0.50
N VAL A 185 3.83 18.52 -0.09
CA VAL A 185 5.07 19.14 -0.58
C VAL A 185 6.28 18.26 -0.24
N LYS A 186 6.34 17.71 0.98
CA LYS A 186 7.39 16.78 1.38
C LYS A 186 7.42 15.57 0.45
N TYR A 187 6.28 14.90 0.24
CA TYR A 187 6.17 13.74 -0.65
C TYR A 187 6.67 14.07 -2.06
N VAL A 188 6.16 15.13 -2.69
CA VAL A 188 6.54 15.46 -4.08
C VAL A 188 8.03 15.77 -4.18
N ARG A 189 8.62 16.46 -3.19
CA ARG A 189 10.06 16.80 -3.19
C ARG A 189 10.97 15.60 -2.94
N THR A 190 10.60 14.71 -2.02
CA THR A 190 11.45 13.56 -1.65
C THR A 190 11.25 12.38 -2.59
N ALA A 191 10.00 12.07 -2.91
CA ALA A 191 9.66 10.92 -3.74
C ALA A 191 9.79 11.20 -5.23
N LYS A 192 9.69 12.47 -5.66
CA LYS A 192 9.72 12.91 -7.06
C LYS A 192 8.82 12.08 -7.98
N PRO A 193 7.52 11.90 -7.64
CA PRO A 193 6.60 11.18 -8.48
C PRO A 193 6.44 11.87 -9.84
N THR A 194 6.13 11.10 -10.87
CA THR A 194 5.72 11.65 -12.17
C THR A 194 4.30 12.19 -12.04
N LEU A 195 4.13 13.51 -12.07
CA LEU A 195 2.82 14.17 -12.02
C LEU A 195 2.37 14.53 -13.45
N THR A 196 1.51 13.70 -14.03
CA THR A 196 0.92 13.94 -15.36
C THR A 196 -0.50 14.47 -15.27
N GLU A 197 -1.26 14.02 -14.28
CA GLU A 197 -2.66 14.38 -14.14
C GLU A 197 -2.83 15.82 -13.69
N VAL A 198 -3.74 16.53 -14.35
CA VAL A 198 -3.95 17.96 -14.09
C VAL A 198 -4.44 18.21 -12.66
N ASN A 199 -5.28 17.33 -12.12
CA ASN A 199 -5.75 17.41 -10.75
C ASN A 199 -4.61 17.23 -9.73
N ASP A 200 -3.62 16.41 -10.04
CA ASP A 200 -2.44 16.21 -9.18
C ASP A 200 -1.56 17.47 -9.18
N LEU A 201 -1.37 18.07 -10.36
CA LEU A 201 -0.65 19.34 -10.52
C LEU A 201 -1.35 20.49 -9.78
N GLU A 202 -2.68 20.56 -9.86
CA GLU A 202 -3.48 21.55 -9.13
C GLU A 202 -3.37 21.34 -7.61
N THR A 203 -3.50 20.11 -7.14
CA THR A 203 -3.36 19.78 -5.71
C THR A 203 -1.97 20.20 -5.21
N TYR A 204 -0.92 19.91 -5.98
CA TYR A 204 0.44 20.28 -5.61
C TYR A 204 0.68 21.79 -5.64
N VAL A 205 0.20 22.51 -6.65
CA VAL A 205 0.41 23.97 -6.71
C VAL A 205 -0.32 24.69 -5.59
N THR A 206 -1.51 24.22 -5.20
CA THR A 206 -2.24 24.73 -4.03
C THR A 206 -1.46 24.48 -2.75
N ALA A 207 -0.93 23.26 -2.55
CA ALA A 207 -0.12 22.94 -1.38
C ALA A 207 1.17 23.79 -1.32
N LEU A 208 1.82 24.06 -2.45
CA LEU A 208 2.93 25.00 -2.52
C LEU A 208 2.50 26.40 -2.10
N ALA A 209 1.38 26.90 -2.63
CA ALA A 209 0.91 28.26 -2.35
C ALA A 209 0.62 28.49 -0.86
N GLU A 210 0.13 27.46 -0.15
CA GLU A 210 -0.06 27.52 1.30
C GLU A 210 1.23 27.76 2.08
N SER A 211 2.35 27.20 1.61
CA SER A 211 3.68 27.42 2.22
C SER A 211 4.39 28.67 1.68
N SER A 212 4.34 28.90 0.37
CA SER A 212 5.04 29.96 -0.35
C SER A 212 4.42 30.19 -1.73
N LEU A 213 3.74 31.32 -1.89
CA LEU A 213 3.19 31.76 -3.18
C LEU A 213 4.28 31.87 -4.24
N SER A 214 5.48 32.31 -3.87
CA SER A 214 6.62 32.44 -4.78
C SER A 214 7.08 31.09 -5.33
N GLU A 215 7.08 30.03 -4.52
CA GLU A 215 7.41 28.68 -4.98
C GLU A 215 6.34 28.14 -5.92
N ALA A 216 5.06 28.34 -5.59
CA ALA A 216 3.95 27.93 -6.43
C ALA A 216 3.96 28.66 -7.80
N TRP A 217 4.28 29.96 -7.78
CA TRP A 217 4.51 30.75 -8.98
C TRP A 217 5.72 30.26 -9.80
N GLY A 218 6.80 29.89 -9.12
CA GLY A 218 7.96 29.27 -9.76
C GLY A 218 7.58 27.96 -10.46
N PHE A 219 6.79 27.11 -9.79
CA PHE A 219 6.36 25.82 -10.30
C PHE A 219 5.55 25.93 -11.59
N GLN A 220 4.53 26.79 -11.67
CA GLN A 220 3.75 26.92 -12.91
C GLN A 220 4.62 27.35 -14.11
N ARG A 221 5.69 28.14 -13.87
CA ARG A 221 6.59 28.60 -14.94
C ARG A 221 7.55 27.54 -15.45
N THR A 222 7.63 26.38 -14.79
CA THR A 222 8.38 25.23 -15.31
C THR A 222 7.73 24.64 -16.57
N PHE A 223 6.44 24.93 -16.78
CA PHE A 223 5.74 24.61 -18.01
C PHE A 223 5.96 25.71 -19.05
N GLY A 224 6.27 25.30 -20.29
CA GLY A 224 6.44 26.22 -21.41
C GLY A 224 5.17 27.02 -21.72
N GLU A 225 5.30 28.16 -22.41
CA GLU A 225 4.19 29.10 -22.63
C GLU A 225 3.02 28.52 -23.41
N ALA A 226 3.29 27.61 -24.36
CA ALA A 226 2.26 26.93 -25.14
C ALA A 226 1.57 25.78 -24.37
N ASN A 227 2.05 25.41 -23.19
CA ASN A 227 1.49 24.31 -22.41
C ASN A 227 0.23 24.79 -21.66
N THR A 228 -0.90 24.11 -21.89
CA THR A 228 -2.20 24.43 -21.28
C THR A 228 -2.17 24.38 -19.75
N ASN A 229 -1.30 23.55 -19.16
CA ASN A 229 -1.15 23.45 -17.71
C ASN A 229 -0.62 24.75 -17.11
N ARG A 230 0.25 25.50 -17.80
CA ARG A 230 0.75 26.79 -17.30
C ARG A 230 -0.39 27.77 -17.02
N SER A 231 -1.25 28.01 -18.01
CA SER A 231 -2.39 28.91 -17.92
C SER A 231 -3.41 28.43 -16.88
N ARG A 232 -3.63 27.12 -16.79
CA ARG A 232 -4.56 26.53 -15.83
C ARG A 232 -4.07 26.64 -14.39
N LEU A 233 -2.81 26.31 -14.12
CA LEU A 233 -2.20 26.46 -12.80
C LEU A 233 -2.10 27.94 -12.39
N PHE A 234 -1.84 28.84 -13.34
CA PHE A 234 -1.92 30.29 -13.10
C PHE A 234 -3.32 30.72 -12.66
N LYS A 235 -4.37 30.29 -13.38
CA LYS A 235 -5.76 30.56 -12.99
C LYS A 235 -6.07 30.01 -11.60
N LYS A 236 -5.64 28.77 -11.32
CA LYS A 236 -5.80 28.14 -10.00
C LYS A 236 -5.13 28.94 -8.88
N LEU A 237 -3.94 29.48 -9.13
CA LEU A 237 -3.24 30.35 -8.18
C LEU A 237 -3.97 31.68 -7.95
N LEU A 238 -4.49 32.30 -9.01
CA LEU A 238 -5.30 33.51 -8.87
C LEU A 238 -6.56 33.24 -8.05
N GLU A 239 -7.28 32.16 -8.37
CA GLU A 239 -8.44 31.68 -7.61
C GLU A 239 -8.06 31.52 -6.13
N TRP A 240 -7.00 30.77 -5.84
CA TRP A 240 -6.53 30.56 -4.47
C TRP A 240 -6.20 31.88 -3.74
N CYS A 241 -5.59 32.86 -4.41
CA CYS A 241 -5.28 34.16 -3.81
C CYS A 241 -6.52 34.98 -3.45
N VAL A 242 -7.59 34.89 -4.26
CA VAL A 242 -8.82 35.70 -4.05
C VAL A 242 -9.88 34.98 -3.21
N THR A 243 -9.90 33.65 -3.20
CA THR A 243 -10.83 32.84 -2.38
C THR A 243 -10.30 32.56 -0.99
N ARG A 244 -9.07 32.97 -0.69
CA ARG A 244 -8.56 33.00 0.68
C ARG A 244 -9.38 34.05 1.44
N GLU A 245 -10.56 33.64 1.91
CA GLU A 245 -11.20 34.34 3.02
C GLU A 245 -10.11 34.52 4.07
N TRP A 246 -9.97 35.74 4.58
CA TRP A 246 -9.07 36.11 5.66
C TRP A 246 -9.51 35.36 6.92
N SER A 247 -9.34 34.04 6.95
CA SER A 247 -9.45 33.22 8.13
C SER A 247 -8.21 33.53 8.93
N SER A 248 -8.40 34.44 9.89
CA SER A 248 -7.40 35.06 10.75
C SER A 248 -6.27 34.13 11.12
N ARG A 249 -5.05 34.67 10.97
CA ARG A 249 -3.84 34.20 11.63
C ARG A 249 -4.04 34.07 13.14
#